data_AF-A0A1E4HZC0-F1
#
_entry.id   AF-A0A1E4HZC0-F1
#
_cell.length_a   1.000
_cell.length_b   1.000
_cell.length_c   1.000
_cell.angle_alpha   90.00
_cell.angle_beta   90.00
_cell.angle_gamma   90.00
#
_symmetry.space_group_name_H-M   'P 1'
#
loop_
_entity.id
_entity.type
_entity.pdbx_description
1 polymer ?
#
loop_
_entity_poly.entity_id
_entity_poly.type
_entity_poly.pdbx_seq_one_letter_code
_entity_poly.pdbx_strand_id
1 'polypeptide(L)'
;MLFTGTMPGVEGHVGYLAGRYRNGALSDVWTDVSRCAERTFTAWAAGCSCGWYGPLQPLTTVGQYGARRQWAGEHLPEAIAAAAGVAITPAAG
;
A
#
# COMPACT_ATOMS: atom_id res chain seq x y z
N MET A 1 4.94 -6.86 -6.56
CA MET A 1 5.57 -5.60 -7.02
C MET A 1 5.68 -4.63 -5.86
N LEU A 2 6.91 -4.27 -5.49
CA LEU A 2 7.23 -3.21 -4.53
C LEU A 2 7.18 -1.85 -5.22
N PHE A 3 6.85 -0.80 -4.48
CA PHE A 3 6.62 0.54 -5.02
C PHE A 3 7.66 1.57 -4.60
N THR A 4 8.49 1.30 -3.59
CA THR A 4 9.50 2.26 -3.14
C THR A 4 10.87 1.64 -2.89
N GLY A 5 11.89 2.34 -3.40
CA GLY A 5 13.28 2.21 -2.97
C GLY A 5 13.52 3.03 -1.70
N THR A 6 14.58 2.68 -0.96
CA THR A 6 15.00 3.27 0.31
C THR A 6 15.12 4.79 0.25
N MET A 7 14.14 5.50 0.81
CA MET A 7 14.25 6.94 1.09
C MET A 7 14.73 7.13 2.54
N PRO A 8 15.74 7.98 2.79
CA PRO A 8 16.19 8.28 4.15
C PRO A 8 15.06 8.89 4.99
N GLY A 9 14.88 8.40 6.22
CA GLY A 9 13.89 8.89 7.18
C GLY A 9 12.56 8.15 7.17
N VAL A 10 12.28 7.27 6.20
CA VAL A 10 11.06 6.43 6.20
C VAL A 10 11.41 4.93 6.21
N GLU A 11 12.52 4.59 6.84
CA GLU A 11 12.98 3.22 7.03
C GLU A 11 11.86 2.40 7.71
N GLY A 12 11.35 1.39 7.00
CA GLY A 12 10.20 0.59 7.45
C GLY A 12 8.88 0.88 6.75
N HIS A 13 8.82 1.87 5.86
CA HIS A 13 7.65 2.18 5.02
C HIS A 13 7.88 1.81 3.55
N VAL A 14 8.02 0.52 3.27
CA VAL A 14 8.10 -0.01 1.91
C VAL A 14 6.68 -0.31 1.40
N GLY A 15 6.24 0.45 0.39
CA GLY A 15 4.93 0.27 -0.23
C GLY A 15 4.90 -0.96 -1.15
N TYR A 16 3.79 -1.70 -1.15
CA TYR A 16 3.59 -2.85 -2.03
C TYR A 16 2.11 -3.02 -2.44
N LEU A 17 1.90 -3.79 -3.51
CA LEU A 17 0.56 -4.19 -3.94
C LEU A 17 0.12 -5.42 -3.17
N ALA A 18 -0.91 -5.29 -2.33
CA ALA A 18 -1.52 -6.44 -1.70
C ALA A 18 -2.69 -6.96 -2.56
N GLY A 19 -2.70 -8.25 -2.85
CA GLY A 19 -3.84 -8.92 -3.47
C GLY A 19 -4.78 -9.47 -2.39
N ARG A 20 -6.08 -9.23 -2.53
CA ARG A 20 -7.09 -9.79 -1.61
C ARG A 20 -7.46 -11.20 -2.05
N TYR A 21 -7.29 -12.18 -1.17
CA TYR A 21 -7.76 -13.55 -1.38
C TYR A 21 -9.28 -13.67 -1.19
N ARG A 22 -9.87 -14.78 -1.66
CA ARG A 22 -11.31 -15.05 -1.52
C ARG A 22 -11.79 -15.14 -0.06
N ASN A 23 -10.93 -15.57 0.85
CA ASN A 23 -11.22 -15.60 2.29
C ASN A 23 -11.11 -14.22 2.97
N GLY A 24 -10.80 -13.16 2.21
CA GLY A 24 -10.67 -11.80 2.71
C GLY A 24 -9.28 -11.41 3.20
N ALA A 25 -8.35 -12.35 3.35
CA ALA A 25 -6.98 -12.05 3.72
C ALA A 25 -6.27 -11.24 2.61
N LEU A 26 -5.26 -10.47 2.99
CA LEU A 26 -4.39 -9.73 2.07
C LEU A 26 -3.04 -10.44 1.97
N SER A 27 -2.46 -10.45 0.77
CA SER A 27 -1.08 -10.89 0.59
C SER A 27 -0.10 -9.91 1.25
N ASP A 28 1.08 -10.40 1.59
CA ASP A 28 2.11 -9.62 2.27
C ASP A 28 3.11 -8.97 1.31
N VAL A 29 4.09 -8.27 1.89
CA VAL A 29 5.16 -7.55 1.18
C VAL A 29 6.06 -8.47 0.34
N TRP A 30 6.15 -9.75 0.69
CA TRP A 30 7.00 -10.73 0.00
C TRP A 30 6.31 -11.37 -1.20
N THR A 31 4.99 -11.18 -1.32
CA THR A 31 4.20 -11.74 -2.39
C THR A 31 4.37 -10.95 -3.69
N ASP A 32 5.00 -11.55 -4.70
CA ASP A 32 4.95 -11.01 -6.05
C ASP A 32 3.62 -11.35 -6.73
N VAL A 33 2.63 -10.48 -6.54
CA VAL A 33 1.28 -10.64 -7.11
C VAL A 33 1.25 -10.80 -8.64
N SER A 34 2.31 -10.41 -9.35
CA SER A 34 2.41 -10.58 -10.81
C SER A 34 2.75 -12.02 -11.22
N ARG A 35 3.26 -12.83 -10.30
CA ARG A 35 3.62 -14.24 -10.52
C ARG A 35 2.57 -15.21 -9.98
N CYS A 36 1.57 -14.73 -9.26
CA CYS A 36 0.47 -15.55 -8.79
C CYS A 36 -0.41 -15.99 -9.96
N ALA A 37 -0.99 -17.18 -9.86
CA ALA A 37 -1.92 -17.69 -10.87
C ALA A 37 -3.09 -16.73 -11.09
N GLU A 38 -3.61 -16.70 -12.32
CA GLU A 38 -4.80 -15.91 -12.64
C GLU A 38 -5.96 -16.22 -11.67
N ARG A 39 -6.77 -15.20 -11.37
CA ARG A 39 -7.93 -15.31 -10.46
C ARG A 39 -7.60 -15.71 -9.01
N THR A 40 -6.33 -15.67 -8.60
CA THR A 40 -5.94 -15.83 -7.19
C THR A 40 -6.55 -14.73 -6.30
N PHE A 41 -6.58 -13.50 -6.81
CA PHE A 41 -7.04 -12.33 -6.08
C PHE A 41 -8.42 -11.88 -6.55
N THR A 42 -9.15 -11.21 -5.65
CA THR A 42 -10.49 -10.65 -5.89
C THR A 42 -10.51 -9.13 -5.90
N ALA A 43 -9.46 -8.48 -5.38
CA ALA A 43 -9.30 -7.02 -5.31
C ALA A 43 -7.83 -6.68 -5.07
N TRP A 44 -7.49 -5.40 -5.21
CA TRP A 44 -6.18 -4.85 -4.85
C TRP A 44 -6.29 -3.98 -3.60
N ALA A 45 -5.24 -3.89 -2.82
CA ALA A 45 -5.08 -2.92 -1.75
C ALA A 45 -3.67 -2.35 -1.78
N ALA A 46 -3.54 -1.11 -1.31
CA ALA A 46 -2.27 -0.56 -0.92
C ALA A 46 -1.80 -1.27 0.36
N GLY A 47 -0.55 -1.75 0.41
CA GLY A 47 0.06 -2.28 1.62
C GLY A 47 1.36 -1.57 1.94
N CYS A 48 1.71 -1.51 3.22
CA CYS A 48 2.99 -0.99 3.70
C CYS A 48 3.66 -1.99 4.64
N SER A 49 4.99 -2.10 4.62
CA SER A 49 5.74 -3.03 5.48
C SER A 49 5.56 -2.77 6.99
N CYS A 50 5.06 -1.61 7.38
CA CYS A 50 4.69 -1.29 8.76
C CYS A 50 3.34 -1.88 9.20
N GLY A 51 2.60 -2.56 8.31
CA GLY A 51 1.30 -3.17 8.58
C GLY A 51 0.09 -2.34 8.17
N TRP A 52 0.29 -1.12 7.64
CA TRP A 52 -0.81 -0.31 7.11
C TRP A 52 -1.38 -0.88 5.81
N TYR A 53 -2.70 -0.82 5.67
CA TYR A 53 -3.42 -1.14 4.44
C TYR A 53 -4.44 -0.06 4.08
N GLY A 54 -4.51 0.26 2.80
CA GLY A 54 -5.52 1.15 2.25
C GLY A 54 -6.83 0.43 1.87
N PRO A 55 -7.91 1.19 1.63
CA PRO A 55 -9.14 0.72 1.01
C PRO A 55 -8.95 -0.21 -0.20
N LEU A 56 -9.91 -1.11 -0.38
CA LEU A 56 -9.92 -2.02 -1.53
C LEU A 56 -10.19 -1.28 -2.83
N GLN A 57 -9.41 -1.63 -3.84
CA GLN A 57 -9.54 -1.20 -5.23
C GLN A 57 -10.03 -2.37 -6.10
N PRO A 58 -10.78 -2.10 -7.17
CA PRO A 58 -11.25 -3.15 -8.09
C PRO A 58 -10.10 -3.99 -8.66
N LEU A 59 -10.34 -5.28 -8.96
CA LEU A 59 -9.36 -6.17 -9.60
C LEU A 59 -9.13 -5.82 -11.08
N THR A 60 -8.58 -4.65 -11.34
CA THR A 60 -8.26 -4.13 -12.68
C THR A 60 -6.90 -3.45 -12.65
N THR A 61 -6.29 -3.22 -13.81
CA THR A 61 -5.05 -2.44 -13.91
C THR A 61 -5.22 -1.03 -13.33
N VAL A 62 -6.38 -0.40 -13.55
CA VAL A 62 -6.72 0.90 -12.95
C VAL A 62 -6.73 0.82 -11.43
N GLY A 63 -7.30 -0.24 -10.85
CA GLY A 63 -7.28 -0.47 -9.41
C GLY A 63 -5.87 -0.69 -8.85
N GLN A 64 -4.98 -1.35 -9.60
CA GLN A 64 -3.57 -1.46 -9.20
C GLN A 64 -2.90 -0.08 -9.12
N TYR A 65 -3.12 0.78 -10.12
CA TYR A 65 -2.61 2.15 -10.09
C TYR A 65 -3.27 3.00 -9.00
N GLY A 66 -4.56 2.80 -8.75
CA GLY A 66 -5.30 3.42 -7.65
C GLY A 66 -4.66 3.10 -6.29
N ALA A 67 -4.39 1.82 -6.02
CA ALA A 67 -3.72 1.38 -4.80
C ALA A 67 -2.31 2.01 -4.64
N ARG A 68 -1.54 2.08 -5.73
CA ARG A 68 -0.22 2.75 -5.71
C ARG A 68 -0.32 4.23 -5.35
N ARG A 69 -1.26 4.96 -5.98
CA ARG A 69 -1.47 6.38 -5.72
C ARG A 69 -1.98 6.64 -4.31
N GLN A 70 -2.85 5.76 -3.81
CA GLN A 70 -3.36 5.81 -2.44
C GLN A 70 -2.24 5.68 -1.42
N TRP A 71 -1.35 4.69 -1.56
CA TRP A 71 -0.18 4.58 -0.67
C TRP A 71 0.67 5.85 -0.69
N ALA A 72 0.95 6.38 -1.88
CA ALA A 72 1.79 7.56 -2.06
C ALA A 72 1.13 8.88 -1.59
N GLY A 73 -0.20 8.97 -1.64
CA GLY A 73 -0.96 10.18 -1.31
C GLY A 73 -1.50 10.23 0.11
N GLU A 74 -1.73 9.07 0.73
CA GLU A 74 -2.32 8.99 2.07
C GLU A 74 -1.25 8.57 3.09
N HIS A 75 -0.62 7.41 2.89
CA HIS A 75 0.24 6.83 3.93
C HIS A 75 1.67 7.37 3.92
N LEU A 76 2.28 7.52 2.74
CA LEU A 76 3.66 8.01 2.64
C LEU A 76 3.84 9.43 3.23
N PRO A 77 2.94 10.41 2.98
CA PRO A 77 3.06 11.74 3.59
C PRO A 77 2.99 11.69 5.11
N GLU A 78 2.16 10.82 5.67
CA GLU A 78 2.07 10.61 7.12
C GLU A 78 3.39 10.11 7.71
N ALA A 79 3.99 9.11 7.06
CA ALA A 79 5.29 8.56 7.45
C ALA A 79 6.41 9.61 7.38
N ILE A 80 6.43 10.42 6.32
CA ILE A 80 7.43 11.50 6.14
C ILE A 80 7.29 12.56 7.25
N ALA A 81 6.07 13.01 7.53
CA ALA A 81 5.85 14.04 8.54
C ALA A 81 6.16 13.52 9.95
N ALA A 82 5.81 12.27 10.26
CA ALA A 82 6.17 11.63 11.52
C ALA A 82 7.70 11.55 11.70
N ALA A 83 8.43 11.19 10.65
CA ALA A 83 9.89 11.15 10.67
C ALA A 83 10.53 12.54 10.81
N ALA A 84 9.91 13.56 10.24
CA ALA A 84 10.36 14.95 10.35
C ALA A 84 10.01 15.60 11.71
N GLY A 85 9.30 14.91 12.61
CA GLY A 85 8.80 15.48 13.86
C GLY A 85 7.72 16.55 13.66
N VAL A 86 7.07 16.58 12.49
CA VAL A 86 6.00 17.52 12.16
C VAL A 86 4.67 16.85 12.51
N ALA A 87 3.99 17.36 13.54
CA ALA A 87 2.63 16.94 13.85
C ALA A 87 1.68 17.39 12.72
N ILE A 88 1.13 16.43 11.97
CA ILE A 88 0.05 16.67 11.01
C ILE A 88 -1.25 16.60 11.79
N THR A 89 -1.88 17.74 12.01
CA THR A 89 -3.27 17.78 12.46
C THR A 89 -4.14 17.47 11.23
N PRO A 90 -4.99 16.44 11.23
CA PRO A 90 -5.96 16.26 10.15
C PRO A 90 -6.91 17.46 10.16
N ALA A 91 -7.17 18.04 8.97
CA ALA A 91 -8.15 19.09 8.83
C ALA A 91 -9.52 18.56 9.28
N ALA A 92 -10.07 19.15 10.35
CA ALA A 92 -11.46 18.95 10.71
C ALA A 92 -12.33 19.44 9.55
N GLY A 93 -13.28 18.60 9.13
CA GLY A 93 -14.24 18.88 8.07
C GLY A 93 -15.25 19.97 8.42
#